data_AF-A0A935M4L8-F1
#
_entry.id   AF-A0A935M4L8-F1
#
_cell.length_a   1.000
_cell.length_b   1.000
_cell.length_c   1.000
_cell.angle_alpha   90.00
_cell.angle_beta   90.00
_cell.angle_gamma   90.00
#
_symmetry.space_group_name_H-M   'P 1'
#
loop_
_entity.id
_entity.type
_entity.pdbx_description
1 polymer ?
#
loop_
_entity_poly.entity_id
_entity_poly.type
_entity_poly.pdbx_seq_one_letter_code
_entity_poly.pdbx_strand_id
1 'polypeptide(L)'
;MNKITKIFFISLLLYTLQTLFALSSFAQLVPDFRVNDDTTNYSQYKAKVGTDNKGNFVIVWYDQRSGNLRLRGQIFDSNANRIGKSFQINNDIYTTNPSLSVRGDGSFAVSWNVISLKFRIFNNLGYPITDEIILRMQ
;
A
#
# COMPACT_ATOMS: atom_id res chain seq x y z
N MET A 1 -2.98 -47.76 25.26
CA MET A 1 -2.26 -46.54 25.70
C MET A 1 -2.90 -46.02 26.99
N ASN A 2 -2.12 -45.78 28.04
CA ASN A 2 -2.67 -45.42 29.36
C ASN A 2 -3.08 -43.94 29.41
N LYS A 3 -3.90 -43.57 30.40
CA LYS A 3 -4.39 -42.17 30.56
C LYS A 3 -3.24 -41.16 30.62
N ILE A 4 -2.13 -41.52 31.24
CA ILE A 4 -0.94 -40.67 31.40
C ILE A 4 -0.27 -40.42 30.05
N THR A 5 -0.14 -41.44 29.19
CA THR A 5 0.44 -41.26 27.85
C THR A 5 -0.44 -40.37 26.98
N LYS A 6 -1.78 -40.49 27.06
CA LYS A 6 -2.70 -39.60 26.33
C LYS A 6 -2.55 -38.13 26.74
N ILE A 7 -2.48 -37.86 28.05
CA ILE A 7 -2.31 -36.51 28.58
C ILE A 7 -0.96 -35.94 28.13
N PHE A 8 0.11 -36.73 28.19
CA PHE A 8 1.43 -36.32 27.73
C PHE A 8 1.43 -35.89 26.25
N PHE A 9 0.82 -36.69 25.36
CA PHE A 9 0.73 -36.34 23.93
C PHE A 9 -0.14 -35.11 23.66
N ILE A 10 -1.23 -34.92 24.40
CA ILE A 10 -2.09 -33.72 24.25
C ILE A 10 -1.34 -32.48 24.71
N SER A 11 -0.65 -32.52 25.85
CA SER A 11 0.15 -31.39 26.35
C SER A 11 1.31 -31.06 25.41
N LEU A 12 1.97 -32.08 24.86
CA LEU A 12 3.04 -31.89 23.88
C LEU A 12 2.51 -31.26 22.59
N LEU A 13 1.36 -31.72 22.08
CA LEU A 13 0.70 -31.15 20.90
C LEU A 13 0.26 -29.69 21.13
N LEU A 14 -0.30 -29.39 22.29
CA LEU A 14 -0.72 -28.03 22.63
C LEU A 14 0.49 -27.09 22.75
N TYR A 15 1.60 -27.55 23.34
CA TYR A 15 2.83 -26.77 23.45
C TYR A 15 3.50 -26.54 22.09
N THR A 16 3.53 -27.54 21.21
CA THR A 16 4.06 -27.38 19.85
C THR A 16 3.19 -26.45 19.01
N LEU A 17 1.86 -26.53 19.13
CA LEU A 17 0.94 -25.57 18.49
C LEU A 17 1.18 -24.16 19.01
N GLN A 18 1.27 -23.97 20.33
CA GLN A 18 1.45 -22.66 20.94
C GLN A 18 2.77 -21.99 20.51
N THR A 19 3.86 -22.77 20.42
CA THR A 19 5.17 -22.27 19.95
C THR A 19 5.19 -22.03 18.43
N LEU A 20 4.47 -22.82 17.63
CA LEU A 20 4.32 -22.61 16.19
C LEU A 20 3.53 -21.33 15.86
N PHE A 21 2.44 -21.06 16.60
CA PHE A 21 1.69 -19.81 16.48
C PHE A 21 2.53 -18.59 16.90
N ALA A 22 3.30 -18.71 17.99
CA ALA A 22 4.19 -17.64 18.42
C ALA A 22 5.25 -17.31 17.35
N LEU A 23 5.87 -18.31 16.71
CA LEU A 23 6.84 -18.09 15.63
C LEU A 23 6.21 -17.42 14.39
N SER A 24 4.96 -17.75 14.06
CA SER A 24 4.25 -17.10 12.95
C SER A 24 3.89 -15.64 13.25
N SER A 25 3.69 -15.28 14.52
CA SER A 25 3.35 -13.91 14.93
C SER A 25 4.53 -12.93 14.92
N PHE A 26 5.76 -13.43 14.73
CA PHE A 26 6.97 -12.61 14.58
C PHE A 26 7.60 -12.69 13.18
N ALA A 27 7.09 -13.56 12.30
CA ALA A 27 7.52 -13.64 10.90
C ALA A 27 6.81 -12.55 10.08
N GLN A 28 7.51 -11.99 9.09
CA GLN A 28 6.90 -11.08 8.12
C GLN A 28 5.73 -11.81 7.43
N LEU A 29 4.51 -11.25 7.51
CA LEU A 29 3.33 -11.88 6.91
C LEU A 29 3.49 -12.08 5.40
N VAL A 30 4.19 -11.15 4.75
CA VAL A 30 4.54 -11.17 3.33
C VAL A 30 5.99 -10.73 3.16
N PRO A 31 6.89 -11.53 2.55
CA PRO A 31 8.28 -11.12 2.29
C PRO A 31 8.37 -9.78 1.53
N ASP A 32 9.53 -9.12 1.60
CA ASP A 32 9.79 -7.91 0.83
C ASP A 32 9.51 -8.12 -0.66
N PHE A 33 8.72 -7.21 -1.24
CA PHE A 33 8.32 -7.27 -2.64
C PHE A 33 8.47 -5.91 -3.33
N ARG A 34 8.73 -5.94 -4.63
CA ARG A 34 8.86 -4.72 -5.44
C ARG A 34 7.48 -4.11 -5.67
N VAL A 35 7.32 -2.83 -5.32
CA VAL A 35 6.06 -2.06 -5.50
C VAL A 35 5.95 -1.42 -6.88
N ASN A 36 7.02 -0.82 -7.41
CA ASN A 36 6.99 -0.23 -8.74
C ASN A 36 7.07 -1.29 -9.84
N ASP A 37 6.66 -0.91 -11.04
CA ASP A 37 6.81 -1.65 -12.31
C ASP A 37 7.90 -1.02 -13.20
N ASP A 38 8.80 -0.24 -12.61
CA ASP A 38 9.89 0.40 -13.33
C ASP A 38 10.96 -0.64 -13.66
N THR A 39 11.35 -0.76 -14.93
CA THR A 39 12.47 -1.62 -15.36
C THR A 39 13.77 -0.84 -15.49
N THR A 40 13.76 0.46 -15.20
CA THR A 40 14.92 1.35 -15.27
C THR A 40 15.50 1.61 -13.87
N ASN A 41 16.60 2.38 -13.81
CA ASN A 41 17.33 2.72 -12.59
C ASN A 41 17.10 4.16 -12.11
N TYR A 42 15.95 4.76 -12.46
CA TYR A 42 15.62 6.11 -11.98
C TYR A 42 15.21 6.11 -10.51
N SER A 43 15.49 7.23 -9.83
CA SER A 43 15.18 7.37 -8.41
C SER A 43 13.68 7.42 -8.14
N GLN A 44 13.29 6.80 -7.04
CA GLN A 44 11.93 6.78 -6.53
C GLN A 44 11.95 7.00 -5.02
N TYR A 45 11.09 7.87 -4.48
CA TYR A 45 11.19 8.28 -3.08
C TYR A 45 9.88 8.87 -2.51
N LYS A 46 9.88 9.18 -1.20
CA LYS A 46 8.75 9.74 -0.43
C LYS A 46 7.45 8.94 -0.60
N ALA A 47 7.54 7.62 -0.54
CA ALA A 47 6.36 6.76 -0.58
C ALA A 47 5.40 7.07 0.58
N LYS A 48 4.10 6.98 0.30
CA LYS A 48 3.01 7.01 1.27
C LYS A 48 2.15 5.76 1.08
N VAL A 49 1.61 5.24 2.17
CA VAL A 49 0.74 4.07 2.18
C VAL A 49 -0.51 4.37 3.00
N GLY A 50 -1.64 3.82 2.57
CA GLY A 50 -2.89 3.85 3.31
C GLY A 50 -3.70 2.58 3.04
N THR A 51 -4.54 2.20 3.99
CA THR A 51 -5.29 0.93 3.99
C THR A 51 -6.79 1.21 4.05
N ASP A 52 -7.58 0.36 3.42
CA ASP A 52 -9.04 0.33 3.60
C ASP A 52 -9.45 -0.57 4.78
N ASN A 53 -10.76 -0.70 5.03
CA ASN A 53 -11.28 -1.51 6.14
C ASN A 53 -11.13 -3.02 5.92
N LYS A 54 -10.75 -3.46 4.72
CA LYS A 54 -10.52 -4.86 4.36
C LYS A 54 -9.03 -5.23 4.35
N GLY A 55 -8.16 -4.26 4.64
CA GLY A 55 -6.71 -4.43 4.58
C GLY A 55 -6.13 -4.32 3.16
N ASN A 56 -6.93 -3.98 2.15
CA ASN A 56 -6.37 -3.59 0.86
C ASN A 56 -5.62 -2.27 1.05
N PHE A 57 -4.55 -2.07 0.30
CA PHE A 57 -3.69 -0.90 0.49
C PHE A 57 -3.28 -0.27 -0.82
N VAL A 58 -3.12 1.04 -0.79
CA VAL A 58 -2.57 1.83 -1.90
C VAL A 58 -1.25 2.43 -1.46
N ILE A 59 -0.25 2.30 -2.32
CA ILE A 59 1.05 2.94 -2.17
C ILE A 59 1.18 3.99 -3.26
N VAL A 60 1.54 5.21 -2.87
CA VAL A 60 1.85 6.30 -3.80
C VAL A 60 3.29 6.74 -3.61
N TRP A 61 4.00 7.05 -4.69
CA TRP A 61 5.42 7.40 -4.64
C TRP A 61 5.81 8.37 -5.75
N TYR A 62 6.96 9.03 -5.57
CA TYR A 62 7.61 9.76 -6.64
C TYR A 62 8.37 8.86 -7.59
N ASP A 63 8.26 9.16 -8.87
CA ASP A 63 8.88 8.41 -9.93
C ASP A 63 9.51 9.35 -10.96
N GLN A 64 10.82 9.17 -11.23
CA GLN A 64 11.57 9.99 -12.18
C GLN A 64 11.79 9.32 -13.55
N ARG A 65 11.16 8.16 -13.82
CA ARG A 65 11.45 7.37 -15.03
C ARG A 65 11.15 8.07 -16.36
N SER A 66 10.35 9.13 -16.31
CA SER A 66 9.94 9.93 -17.48
C SER A 66 10.81 11.17 -17.71
N GLY A 67 11.95 11.29 -17.00
CA GLY A 67 12.78 12.50 -16.96
C GLY A 67 12.20 13.63 -16.11
N ASN A 68 10.91 13.57 -15.77
CA ASN A 68 10.24 14.48 -14.84
C ASN A 68 9.74 13.72 -13.62
N LEU A 69 9.71 14.40 -12.47
CA LEU A 69 9.16 13.88 -11.23
C LEU A 69 7.62 13.80 -11.34
N ARG A 70 7.08 12.57 -11.29
CA ARG A 70 5.64 12.29 -11.34
C ARG A 70 5.22 11.46 -10.14
N LEU A 71 3.96 11.59 -9.74
CA LEU A 71 3.36 10.72 -8.74
C LEU A 71 2.75 9.50 -9.42
N ARG A 72 3.09 8.32 -8.90
CA ARG A 72 2.50 7.05 -9.29
C ARG A 72 1.83 6.39 -8.09
N GLY A 73 0.85 5.54 -8.39
CA GLY A 73 0.14 4.72 -7.42
C GLY A 73 0.09 3.26 -7.86
N GLN A 74 0.02 2.37 -6.87
CA GLN A 74 -0.27 0.95 -7.06
C GLN A 74 -1.17 0.49 -5.91
N ILE A 75 -2.18 -0.30 -6.25
CA ILE A 75 -3.13 -0.87 -5.30
C ILE A 75 -2.82 -2.36 -5.13
N PHE A 76 -2.97 -2.85 -3.91
CA PHE A 76 -2.80 -4.24 -3.54
C PHE A 76 -3.98 -4.71 -2.70
N ASP A 77 -4.29 -6.01 -2.79
CA ASP A 77 -5.19 -6.66 -1.86
C ASP A 77 -4.51 -6.91 -0.50
N SER A 78 -5.27 -7.41 0.48
CA SER A 78 -4.76 -7.72 1.83
C SER A 78 -3.66 -8.79 1.86
N ASN A 79 -3.48 -9.55 0.77
CA ASN A 79 -2.45 -10.58 0.63
C ASN A 79 -1.24 -10.06 -0.18
N ALA A 80 -1.16 -8.75 -0.43
CA ALA A 80 -0.15 -8.10 -1.25
C ALA A 80 -0.13 -8.54 -2.73
N ASN A 81 -1.26 -9.04 -3.25
CA ASN A 81 -1.42 -9.21 -4.70
C ASN A 81 -1.77 -7.87 -5.35
N ARG A 82 -1.17 -7.57 -6.50
CA ARG A 82 -1.47 -6.34 -7.23
C ARG A 82 -2.90 -6.33 -7.75
N ILE A 83 -3.61 -5.23 -7.49
CA ILE A 83 -4.87 -4.92 -8.16
C ILE A 83 -4.55 -3.94 -9.30
N GLY A 84 -4.60 -4.43 -10.53
CA GLY A 84 -4.26 -3.64 -11.72
C GLY A 84 -2.78 -3.27 -11.86
N LYS A 85 -2.48 -2.42 -12.84
CA LYS A 85 -1.13 -1.88 -13.09
C LYS A 85 -0.91 -0.61 -12.28
N SER A 86 0.36 -0.18 -12.16
CA SER A 86 0.64 1.12 -11.59
C SER A 86 0.09 2.23 -12.50
N PHE A 87 -0.41 3.30 -11.89
CA PHE A 87 -1.07 4.40 -12.59
C PHE A 87 -0.46 5.74 -12.19
N GLN A 88 -0.57 6.72 -13.07
CA GLN A 88 -0.12 8.08 -12.81
C GLN A 88 -1.22 8.85 -12.08
N ILE A 89 -0.84 9.58 -11.02
CA ILE A 89 -1.79 10.28 -10.14
C ILE A 89 -2.06 11.69 -10.67
N ASN A 90 -1.01 12.41 -11.06
CA ASN A 90 -1.04 13.80 -11.47
C ASN A 90 -0.56 13.96 -12.92
N ASN A 91 -0.98 15.02 -13.60
CA ASN A 91 -0.50 15.41 -14.93
C ASN A 91 0.60 16.50 -14.85
N ASP A 92 0.73 17.15 -13.70
CA ASP A 92 1.76 18.17 -13.47
C ASP A 92 3.21 17.64 -13.56
N ILE A 93 4.12 18.56 -13.88
CA ILE A 93 5.56 18.37 -13.73
C ILE A 93 6.04 19.02 -12.43
N TYR A 94 7.13 18.49 -11.85
CA TYR A 94 7.77 19.02 -10.64
C TYR A 94 6.86 19.09 -9.40
N THR A 95 6.02 18.08 -9.20
CA THR A 95 5.18 17.98 -8.00
C THR A 95 5.98 17.63 -6.76
N THR A 96 5.57 18.15 -5.59
CA THR A 96 6.25 17.89 -4.32
C THR A 96 5.28 17.56 -3.18
N ASN A 97 5.79 16.85 -2.17
CA ASN A 97 5.11 16.50 -0.92
C ASN A 97 3.72 15.84 -1.10
N PRO A 98 3.66 14.56 -1.50
CA PRO A 98 2.40 13.88 -1.66
C PRO A 98 1.81 13.57 -0.28
N SER A 99 0.49 13.72 -0.17
CA SER A 99 -0.29 13.20 0.93
C SER A 99 -1.36 12.25 0.39
N LEU A 100 -1.69 11.24 1.17
CA LEU A 100 -2.63 10.18 0.80
C LEU A 100 -3.65 10.01 1.93
N SER A 101 -4.93 9.94 1.58
CA SER A 101 -6.01 9.55 2.48
C SER A 101 -6.85 8.46 1.81
N VAL A 102 -7.14 7.38 2.53
CA VAL A 102 -7.89 6.21 2.04
C VAL A 102 -9.16 6.07 2.86
N ARG A 103 -10.29 5.93 2.19
CA ARG A 103 -11.60 5.68 2.80
C ARG A 103 -11.79 4.18 2.99
N GLY A 104 -12.65 3.79 3.94
CA GLY A 104 -12.89 2.39 4.27
C GLY A 104 -13.40 1.50 3.12
N ASP A 105 -13.91 2.09 2.03
CA ASP A 105 -14.31 1.37 0.81
C ASP A 105 -13.20 1.24 -0.24
N GLY A 106 -12.00 1.74 0.07
CA GLY A 106 -10.83 1.71 -0.81
C GLY A 106 -10.73 2.89 -1.78
N SER A 107 -11.73 3.78 -1.85
CA SER A 107 -11.54 5.05 -2.56
C SER A 107 -10.52 5.92 -1.81
N PHE A 108 -9.80 6.79 -2.54
CA PHE A 108 -8.71 7.54 -1.94
C PHE A 108 -8.53 8.90 -2.60
N ALA A 109 -7.96 9.84 -1.85
CA ALA A 109 -7.55 11.15 -2.33
C ALA A 109 -6.03 11.27 -2.21
N VAL A 110 -5.40 11.85 -3.23
CA VAL A 110 -3.98 12.20 -3.19
C VAL A 110 -3.86 13.69 -3.40
N SER A 111 -3.11 14.37 -2.53
CA SER A 111 -2.78 15.78 -2.67
C SER A 111 -1.29 15.97 -2.93
N TRP A 112 -0.93 17.03 -3.65
CA TRP A 112 0.45 17.39 -3.97
C TRP A 112 0.60 18.89 -4.17
N ASN A 113 1.83 19.37 -4.00
CA ASN A 113 2.17 20.76 -4.21
C ASN A 113 2.74 20.97 -5.63
N VAL A 114 2.20 21.96 -6.31
CA VAL A 114 2.85 22.68 -7.41
C VAL A 114 2.99 24.16 -6.99
N ILE A 115 2.72 25.11 -7.89
CA ILE A 115 2.48 26.52 -7.54
C ILE A 115 1.26 26.72 -6.62
N SER A 116 0.37 25.73 -6.55
CA SER A 116 -0.79 25.68 -5.67
C SER A 116 -0.91 24.27 -5.12
N LEU A 117 -1.56 24.11 -3.96
CA LEU A 117 -1.93 22.79 -3.48
C LEU A 117 -3.02 22.23 -4.39
N LYS A 118 -2.83 21.01 -4.88
CA LYS A 118 -3.79 20.28 -5.69
C LYS A 118 -4.14 18.96 -5.04
N PHE A 119 -5.29 18.40 -5.40
CA PHE A 119 -5.62 17.01 -5.10
C PHE A 119 -6.49 16.38 -6.19
N ARG A 120 -6.56 15.05 -6.16
CA ARG A 120 -7.44 14.26 -7.03
C ARG A 120 -7.99 13.07 -6.27
N ILE A 121 -9.25 12.73 -6.53
CA ILE A 121 -9.95 11.60 -5.92
C ILE A 121 -9.99 10.45 -6.92
N PHE A 122 -9.78 9.24 -6.42
CA PHE A 122 -9.75 7.99 -7.17
C PHE A 122 -10.71 6.97 -6.55
N ASN A 123 -11.24 6.07 -7.37
CA ASN A 123 -11.94 4.90 -6.88
C ASN A 123 -10.95 3.83 -6.41
N ASN A 124 -11.48 2.74 -5.85
CA ASN A 124 -10.69 1.61 -5.33
C ASN A 124 -9.95 0.78 -6.41
N LEU A 125 -10.08 1.14 -7.69
CA LEU A 125 -9.35 0.53 -8.81
C LEU A 125 -8.30 1.51 -9.38
N GLY A 126 -8.14 2.69 -8.79
CA GLY A 126 -7.16 3.69 -9.22
C GLY A 126 -7.62 4.53 -10.42
N TYR A 127 -8.90 4.45 -10.81
CA TYR A 127 -9.46 5.35 -11.80
C TYR A 127 -9.84 6.68 -11.13
N PRO A 128 -9.47 7.82 -11.74
CA PRO A 128 -9.81 9.11 -11.19
C PRO A 128 -11.33 9.34 -11.26
N ILE A 129 -11.91 9.75 -10.13
CA ILE A 129 -13.30 10.19 -10.01
C ILE A 129 -13.42 11.68 -10.36
N THR A 130 -12.36 12.44 -10.10
CA THR A 130 -12.29 13.88 -10.37
C THR A 130 -11.18 14.20 -11.35
N ASP A 131 -11.25 15.39 -11.95
CA ASP A 131 -10.06 16.07 -12.46
C ASP A 131 -9.15 16.52 -11.31
N GLU A 132 -8.03 17.15 -11.64
CA GLU A 132 -7.19 17.81 -10.63
C GLU A 132 -7.89 19.04 -10.06
N ILE A 133 -8.06 19.06 -8.75
CA ILE A 133 -8.73 20.13 -8.03
C ILE A 133 -7.66 21.00 -7.37
N ILE A 134 -7.67 22.31 -7.66
CA ILE A 134 -6.80 23.29 -7.03
C ILE A 134 -7.42 23.75 -5.72
N LEU A 135 -6.70 23.61 -4.61
CA LEU A 135 -7.06 24.21 -3.33
C LEU A 135 -6.60 25.68 -3.34
N ARG A 136 -7.54 26.62 -3.37
CA ARG A 136 -7.28 28.04 -3.15
C ARG A 136 -7.80 28.41 -1.78
N MET A 137 -6.93 28.97 -0.93
CA MET A 137 -7.41 29.72 0.24
C MET A 137 -7.93 31.04 -0.30
N GLN A 138 -9.23 31.29 -0.11
CA GLN A 138 -9.84 32.60 -0.41
C GLN A 138 -9.44 33.61 0.67
#